data_AF-A0A1D8ASH8-F1
#
_entry.id   AF-A0A1D8ASH8-F1
#
_cell.length_a   1.000
_cell.length_b   1.000
_cell.length_c   1.000
_cell.angle_alpha   90.00
_cell.angle_beta   90.00
_cell.angle_gamma   90.00
#
_symmetry.space_group_name_H-M   'P 1'
#
loop_
_entity.id
_entity.type
_entity.pdbx_description
1 polymer ?
#
loop_
_entity_poly.entity_id
_entity_poly.type
_entity_poly.pdbx_seq_one_letter_code
_entity_poly.pdbx_strand_id
1 'polypeptide(L)'
;MNPAVARLGLAALLLGGAANVCATAEVEPAAAPPADKSHVLYMGANLSVQQGKRYYDVEDVDGSEFIIRQKGEKTFVRTRMARNNVKVQRALKLAPLSVKLDAMQGAAGYTPAADPRHKYNARSGAQGGAEMARNWSAARQAEAEDSLSKVRFPEFRKQYEDIIDLEKTAQVPLNQLLGSNDYVSIPGMQNELALELAEGNYDLMEVSFLVSSPEPLDDPYMVIVVDFQPRGAKPGETATLIHAKALDPIGPEPQFIHMREGGMPVGFKYLRHEVHIYNRGQEVATSESSKRVELSRDEAREYLVIEHLAAHKKDTVPAAAVPGSLPPGLRSRLEPDQLNRVCYVRVSREGKLLGVFVDEAASLPQPDAAVNAALAGAFFIPAVAAGKPMEGVVRVRVAELAL
;
A
#
# COMPACT_ATOMS: atom_id res chain seq x y z
N MET A 1 -45.17 7.87 24.22
CA MET A 1 -46.41 7.52 24.95
C MET A 1 -47.09 6.38 24.19
N ASN A 2 -47.07 5.18 24.80
CA ASN A 2 -47.82 3.90 24.61
C ASN A 2 -48.57 3.55 23.30
N PRO A 3 -48.92 2.26 23.04
CA PRO A 3 -48.55 0.98 23.69
C PRO A 3 -48.10 -0.12 22.67
N ALA A 4 -47.27 -1.11 23.04
CA ALA A 4 -47.62 -2.42 23.61
C ALA A 4 -48.74 -3.19 22.87
N VAL A 5 -48.36 -4.21 22.09
CA VAL A 5 -49.27 -5.23 21.55
C VAL A 5 -48.83 -6.60 22.06
N ALA A 6 -49.73 -7.22 22.83
CA ALA A 6 -49.63 -8.54 23.42
C ALA A 6 -49.77 -9.65 22.36
N ARG A 7 -48.99 -10.72 22.48
CA ARG A 7 -49.16 -11.96 21.72
C ARG A 7 -49.95 -12.96 22.57
N LEU A 8 -51.18 -13.25 22.13
CA LEU A 8 -51.98 -14.38 22.57
C LEU A 8 -51.39 -15.70 22.04
N GLY A 9 -51.30 -16.68 22.92
CA GLY A 9 -51.03 -18.07 22.56
C GLY A 9 -52.25 -18.75 21.96
N LEU A 10 -52.00 -19.74 21.11
CA LEU A 10 -52.96 -20.76 20.76
C LEU A 10 -52.24 -22.10 20.76
N ALA A 11 -52.55 -22.92 21.77
CA ALA A 11 -52.21 -24.32 21.83
C ALA A 11 -53.20 -25.11 20.96
N ALA A 12 -52.67 -25.91 20.04
CA ALA A 12 -53.46 -26.89 19.29
C ALA A 12 -52.92 -28.29 19.60
N LEU A 13 -53.77 -29.04 20.28
CA LEU A 13 -53.67 -30.44 20.62
C LEU A 13 -53.96 -31.28 19.36
N LEU A 14 -53.05 -32.15 18.93
CA LEU A 14 -53.34 -33.19 17.93
C LEU A 14 -52.78 -34.53 18.39
N LEU A 15 -53.73 -35.42 18.73
CA LEU A 15 -53.57 -36.86 18.82
C LEU A 15 -53.37 -37.45 17.42
N GLY A 16 -52.42 -38.36 17.25
CA GLY A 16 -52.27 -39.08 15.99
C GLY A 16 -51.25 -40.22 16.02
N GLY A 17 -51.77 -41.45 16.08
CA GLY A 17 -51.29 -42.62 15.31
C GLY A 17 -49.85 -43.09 15.48
N ALA A 18 -49.67 -44.14 16.29
CA ALA A 18 -48.48 -44.99 16.24
C ALA A 18 -48.52 -45.86 14.96
N ALA A 19 -47.78 -45.46 13.93
CA ALA A 19 -47.42 -46.31 12.81
C ALA A 19 -45.95 -46.73 12.97
N ASN A 20 -45.70 -48.03 13.13
CA ASN A 20 -44.37 -48.61 13.07
C ASN A 20 -43.83 -48.50 11.63
N VAL A 21 -43.12 -47.41 11.35
CA VAL A 21 -42.30 -47.26 10.15
C VAL A 21 -40.95 -47.88 10.46
N CYS A 22 -40.60 -48.93 9.70
CA CYS A 22 -39.27 -49.52 9.69
C CYS A 22 -38.29 -48.46 9.17
N ALA A 23 -37.56 -47.81 10.07
CA ALA A 23 -36.58 -46.79 9.74
C ALA A 23 -35.37 -47.45 9.06
N THR A 24 -35.33 -47.42 7.73
CA THR A 24 -34.07 -47.50 7.00
C THR A 24 -33.26 -46.29 7.40
N ALA A 25 -32.20 -46.49 8.18
CA ALA A 25 -31.23 -45.45 8.50
C ALA A 25 -30.64 -44.93 7.19
N GLU A 26 -31.17 -43.79 6.75
CA GLU A 26 -30.61 -42.99 5.68
C GLU A 26 -29.22 -42.56 6.17
N VAL A 27 -28.20 -43.18 5.58
CA VAL A 27 -26.81 -42.84 5.86
C VAL A 27 -26.64 -41.39 5.43
N GLU A 28 -26.68 -40.49 6.40
CA GLU A 28 -26.42 -39.06 6.22
C GLU A 28 -25.10 -38.94 5.45
N PRO A 29 -25.11 -38.44 4.20
CA PRO A 29 -23.91 -38.38 3.40
C PRO A 29 -22.89 -37.53 4.16
N ALA A 30 -21.78 -38.17 4.53
CA ALA A 30 -20.68 -37.52 5.24
C ALA A 30 -20.38 -36.18 4.57
N ALA A 31 -20.53 -35.10 5.32
CA ALA A 31 -20.33 -33.74 4.83
C ALA A 31 -18.99 -33.70 4.07
N ALA A 32 -19.04 -33.34 2.79
CA ALA A 32 -17.84 -33.21 1.98
C ALA A 32 -16.85 -32.31 2.71
N PRO A 33 -15.54 -32.68 2.75
CA PRO A 33 -14.54 -31.86 3.42
C PRO A 33 -14.63 -30.42 2.89
N PRO A 34 -14.49 -29.40 3.76
CA PRO A 34 -14.63 -28.01 3.37
C PRO A 34 -13.70 -27.72 2.18
N ALA A 35 -14.28 -27.24 1.09
CA ALA A 35 -13.53 -26.93 -0.11
C ALA A 35 -12.43 -25.91 0.21
N ASP A 36 -11.20 -26.19 -0.22
CA ASP A 36 -10.04 -25.34 0.03
C ASP A 36 -10.23 -23.98 -0.68
N LYS A 37 -10.27 -22.91 0.12
CA LYS A 37 -10.51 -21.54 -0.34
C LYS A 37 -9.22 -20.92 -0.84
N SER A 38 -8.88 -21.30 -2.06
CA SER A 38 -7.62 -20.92 -2.73
C SER A 38 -7.64 -19.54 -3.39
N HIS A 39 -8.78 -18.86 -3.48
CA HIS A 39 -8.90 -17.59 -4.19
C HIS A 39 -9.50 -16.51 -3.32
N VAL A 40 -9.20 -15.26 -3.65
CA VAL A 40 -9.73 -14.09 -2.95
C VAL A 40 -10.31 -13.13 -3.98
N LEU A 41 -11.61 -12.87 -3.84
CA LEU A 41 -12.29 -11.75 -4.50
C LEU A 41 -12.18 -10.53 -3.60
N TYR A 42 -11.71 -9.41 -4.12
CA TYR A 42 -11.49 -8.20 -3.34
C TYR A 42 -11.71 -6.94 -4.19
N MET A 43 -11.90 -5.80 -3.55
CA MET A 43 -11.95 -4.50 -4.24
C MET A 43 -10.53 -3.96 -4.38
N GLY A 44 -9.95 -4.12 -5.56
CA GLY A 44 -8.64 -3.61 -5.93
C GLY A 44 -8.69 -2.22 -6.57
N ALA A 45 -7.54 -1.77 -7.05
CA ALA A 45 -7.32 -0.51 -7.75
C ALA A 45 -6.65 -0.73 -9.11
N ASN A 46 -7.22 -0.13 -10.16
CA ASN A 46 -6.55 0.07 -11.44
C ASN A 46 -6.01 1.50 -11.47
N LEU A 47 -4.74 1.63 -11.82
CA LEU A 47 -4.02 2.90 -11.84
C LEU A 47 -3.81 3.32 -13.28
N SER A 48 -4.17 4.55 -13.57
CA SER A 48 -3.83 5.18 -14.85
C SER A 48 -3.27 6.57 -14.61
N VAL A 49 -2.26 6.95 -15.39
CA VAL A 49 -1.62 8.25 -15.29
C VAL A 49 -1.84 9.04 -16.57
N GLN A 50 -2.17 10.33 -16.42
CA GLN A 50 -2.34 11.21 -17.56
C GLN A 50 -0.99 11.60 -18.16
N GLN A 51 -0.86 11.43 -19.48
CA GLN A 51 0.25 11.95 -20.28
C GLN A 51 -0.33 12.72 -21.48
N GLY A 52 -0.08 14.04 -21.50
CA GLY A 52 -0.75 14.95 -22.41
C GLY A 52 -2.26 14.98 -22.17
N LYS A 53 -3.06 14.51 -23.16
CA LYS A 53 -4.53 14.51 -23.10
C LYS A 53 -5.14 13.12 -22.90
N ARG A 54 -4.32 12.08 -22.67
CA ARG A 54 -4.76 10.69 -22.55
C ARG A 54 -4.33 10.09 -21.22
N TYR A 55 -5.12 9.15 -20.73
CA TYR A 55 -4.75 8.30 -19.60
C TYR A 55 -4.15 7.01 -20.14
N TYR A 56 -3.08 6.56 -19.51
CA TYR A 56 -2.40 5.30 -19.80
C TYR A 56 -2.39 4.47 -18.54
N ASP A 57 -2.71 3.19 -18.66
CA ASP A 57 -2.64 2.26 -17.53
C ASP A 57 -1.19 2.07 -17.11
N VAL A 58 -0.99 2.02 -15.79
CA VAL A 58 0.31 1.73 -15.20
C VAL A 58 0.57 0.24 -15.37
N GLU A 59 1.62 -0.10 -16.11
CA GLU A 59 2.04 -1.50 -16.29
C GLU A 59 2.93 -1.94 -15.14
N ASP A 60 3.79 -1.05 -14.64
CA ASP A 60 4.84 -1.39 -13.67
C ASP A 60 5.38 -0.15 -12.92
N VAL A 61 6.24 -0.36 -11.93
CA VAL A 61 6.92 0.69 -11.17
C VAL A 61 8.41 0.38 -11.08
N ASP A 62 9.27 1.31 -11.53
CA ASP A 62 10.71 1.23 -11.33
C ASP A 62 11.17 2.35 -10.40
N GLY A 63 11.77 1.96 -9.27
CA GLY A 63 12.15 2.87 -8.20
C GLY A 63 10.95 3.63 -7.61
N SER A 64 10.64 4.81 -8.15
CA SER A 64 9.45 5.60 -7.80
C SER A 64 8.80 6.23 -9.04
N GLU A 65 9.03 5.65 -10.22
CA GLU A 65 8.46 6.11 -11.49
C GLU A 65 7.48 5.05 -12.00
N PHE A 66 6.32 5.49 -12.48
CA PHE A 66 5.39 4.60 -13.18
C PHE A 66 5.92 4.28 -14.57
N ILE A 67 5.82 3.03 -14.96
CA ILE A 67 6.04 2.58 -16.34
C ILE A 67 4.68 2.46 -17.01
N ILE A 68 4.53 3.14 -18.13
CA ILE A 68 3.36 3.05 -19.01
C ILE A 68 3.80 2.71 -20.42
N ARG A 69 2.88 2.22 -21.25
CA ARG A 69 3.13 1.96 -22.66
C ARG A 69 2.52 3.02 -23.56
N GLN A 70 3.37 3.75 -24.28
CA GLN A 70 2.95 4.73 -25.29
C GLN A 70 3.40 4.27 -26.67
N LYS A 71 2.44 4.02 -27.57
CA LYS A 71 2.73 3.57 -28.95
C LYS A 71 3.63 2.31 -29.03
N GLY A 72 3.51 1.43 -28.03
CA GLY A 72 4.31 0.21 -27.94
C GLY A 72 5.64 0.35 -27.17
N GLU A 73 6.06 1.56 -26.82
CA GLU A 73 7.30 1.83 -26.08
C GLU A 73 7.02 2.09 -24.59
N LYS A 74 7.91 1.59 -23.72
CA LYS A 74 7.86 1.87 -22.29
C LYS A 74 8.31 3.30 -22.02
N THR A 75 7.50 4.06 -21.29
CA THR A 75 7.80 5.45 -20.88
C THR A 75 7.71 5.56 -19.37
N PHE A 76 8.68 6.25 -18.77
CA PHE A 76 8.73 6.49 -17.32
C PHE A 76 8.01 7.78 -16.96
N VAL A 77 7.21 7.73 -15.90
CA VAL A 77 6.45 8.87 -15.39
C VAL A 77 6.75 9.04 -13.91
N ARG A 78 7.45 10.12 -13.57
CA ARG A 78 7.79 10.46 -12.18
C ARG A 78 6.54 10.63 -11.33
N THR A 79 6.46 9.95 -10.19
CA THR A 79 5.31 10.08 -9.28
C THR A 79 5.38 11.32 -8.37
N ARG A 80 6.60 11.75 -7.97
CA ARG A 80 6.81 12.67 -6.83
C ARG A 80 6.82 14.18 -7.12
N MET A 81 6.72 14.64 -8.37
CA MET A 81 7.05 16.05 -8.69
C MET A 81 5.99 16.84 -9.47
N ALA A 82 4.85 16.26 -9.79
CA ALA A 82 3.83 16.97 -10.54
C ALA A 82 2.43 16.65 -10.02
N ARG A 83 1.47 17.53 -10.34
CA ARG A 83 0.05 17.17 -10.44
C ARG A 83 -0.10 16.14 -11.57
N ASN A 84 0.50 14.97 -11.38
CA ASN A 84 0.21 13.84 -12.22
C ASN A 84 -1.25 13.53 -11.91
N ASN A 85 -2.11 13.79 -12.87
CA ASN A 85 -3.51 13.44 -12.77
C ASN A 85 -3.59 11.92 -12.87
N VAL A 86 -3.24 11.25 -11.78
CA VAL A 86 -3.37 9.81 -11.61
C VAL A 86 -4.82 9.55 -11.24
N LYS A 87 -5.42 8.59 -11.92
CA LYS A 87 -6.78 8.17 -11.69
C LYS A 87 -6.75 6.77 -11.10
N VAL A 88 -7.34 6.63 -9.92
CA VAL A 88 -7.53 5.36 -9.23
C VAL A 88 -8.95 4.88 -9.52
N GLN A 89 -9.08 3.80 -10.28
CA GLN A 89 -10.37 3.16 -10.56
C GLN A 89 -10.50 1.92 -9.69
N ARG A 90 -11.49 1.90 -8.80
CA ARG A 90 -11.77 0.73 -7.96
C ARG A 90 -12.54 -0.31 -8.77
N ALA A 91 -12.09 -1.55 -8.72
CA ALA A 91 -12.72 -2.67 -9.42
C ALA A 91 -12.64 -3.94 -8.57
N LEU A 92 -13.64 -4.82 -8.69
CA LEU A 92 -13.52 -6.16 -8.12
C LEU A 92 -12.47 -6.94 -8.90
N LYS A 93 -11.52 -7.55 -8.18
CA LYS A 93 -10.45 -8.37 -8.73
C LYS A 93 -10.43 -9.71 -8.03
N LEU A 94 -9.99 -10.72 -8.76
CA LEU A 94 -9.80 -12.07 -8.25
C LEU A 94 -8.30 -12.36 -8.27
N ALA A 95 -7.76 -12.79 -7.14
CA ALA A 95 -6.38 -13.25 -7.05
C ALA A 95 -6.30 -14.67 -6.46
N PRO A 96 -5.38 -15.52 -6.93
CA PRO A 96 -5.13 -16.84 -6.33
C PRO A 96 -4.29 -16.75 -5.04
N LEU A 97 -3.77 -15.57 -4.72
CA LEU A 97 -2.82 -15.35 -3.64
C LEU A 97 -3.26 -14.14 -2.82
N SER A 98 -3.09 -14.23 -1.50
CA SER A 98 -3.27 -13.13 -0.57
C SER A 98 -1.97 -12.87 0.18
N VAL A 99 -1.47 -11.65 0.06
CA VAL A 99 -0.35 -11.12 0.84
C VAL A 99 -0.87 -10.71 2.22
N LYS A 100 -0.07 -10.94 3.25
CA LYS A 100 -0.36 -10.50 4.61
C LYS A 100 0.27 -9.13 4.85
N LEU A 101 -0.55 -8.18 5.30
CA LEU A 101 -0.11 -6.90 5.82
C LEU A 101 -0.38 -6.88 7.32
N ASP A 102 0.68 -6.87 8.12
CA ASP A 102 0.61 -6.82 9.59
C ASP A 102 1.08 -5.45 10.09
N ALA A 103 0.64 -5.07 11.30
CA ALA A 103 1.06 -3.84 11.98
C ALA A 103 0.94 -2.57 11.11
N MET A 104 -0.08 -2.51 10.26
CA MET A 104 -0.31 -1.37 9.37
C MET A 104 -0.67 -0.12 10.16
N GLN A 105 0.10 0.94 9.96
CA GLN A 105 -0.05 2.24 10.63
C GLN A 105 0.10 3.35 9.59
N GLY A 106 -0.74 4.37 9.71
CA GLY A 106 -0.67 5.60 8.92
C GLY A 106 -0.84 6.81 9.82
N ALA A 107 0.04 7.79 9.70
CA ALA A 107 0.03 8.99 10.52
C ALA A 107 0.50 10.22 9.75
N ALA A 108 0.00 11.38 10.17
CA ALA A 108 0.60 12.66 9.81
C ALA A 108 1.83 12.91 10.71
N GLY A 109 2.86 13.52 10.14
CA GLY A 109 4.11 13.82 10.82
C GLY A 109 4.74 15.13 10.35
N TYR A 110 5.97 15.36 10.81
CA TYR A 110 6.75 16.54 10.43
C TYR A 110 7.96 16.13 9.59
N THR A 111 8.26 16.93 8.57
CA THR A 111 9.58 16.93 7.96
C THR A 111 10.62 17.45 8.95
N PRO A 112 11.92 17.08 8.83
CA PRO A 112 12.95 17.59 9.73
C PRO A 112 13.02 19.12 9.80
N ALA A 113 12.69 19.82 8.69
CA ALA A 113 12.67 21.27 8.63
C ALA A 113 11.44 21.89 9.32
N ALA A 114 10.31 21.18 9.35
CA ALA A 114 9.07 21.66 9.94
C ALA A 114 8.91 21.27 11.42
N ASP A 115 9.57 20.20 11.87
CA ASP A 115 9.41 19.63 13.22
C ASP A 115 9.68 20.66 14.34
N PRO A 116 8.65 21.05 15.12
CA PRO A 116 8.79 21.97 16.24
C PRO A 116 9.84 21.51 17.26
N ARG A 117 9.96 20.20 17.51
CA ARG A 117 10.94 19.65 18.46
C ARG A 117 12.35 19.80 17.95
N HIS A 118 12.57 19.58 16.65
CA HIS A 118 13.87 19.78 16.04
C HIS A 118 14.27 21.26 16.08
N LYS A 119 13.35 22.18 15.79
CA LYS A 119 13.57 23.63 15.89
C LYS A 119 13.89 24.04 17.32
N TYR A 120 13.12 23.55 18.30
CA TYR A 120 13.34 23.81 19.72
C TYR A 120 14.72 23.31 20.17
N ASN A 121 15.10 22.07 19.83
CA ASN A 121 16.41 21.52 20.19
C ASN A 121 17.56 22.30 19.56
N ALA A 122 17.43 22.71 18.29
CA ALA A 122 18.42 23.53 17.62
C ALA A 122 18.57 24.91 18.29
N ARG A 123 17.46 25.56 18.64
CA ARG A 123 17.45 26.88 19.31
C ARG A 123 17.96 26.81 20.75
N SER A 124 17.44 25.87 21.55
CA SER A 124 17.84 25.69 22.95
C SER A 124 19.30 25.26 23.08
N GLY A 125 19.81 24.40 22.20
CA GLY A 125 21.22 24.03 22.16
C GLY A 125 22.13 25.22 21.81
N ALA A 126 21.72 26.04 20.83
CA ALA A 126 22.43 27.27 20.49
C ALA A 126 22.43 28.27 21.66
N GLN A 127 21.31 28.41 22.37
CA GLN A 127 21.20 29.27 23.54
C GLN A 127 22.06 28.76 24.71
N GLY A 128 22.01 27.46 25.03
CA GLY A 128 22.84 26.87 26.07
C GLY A 128 24.34 27.04 25.78
N GLY A 129 24.76 26.91 24.52
CA GLY A 129 26.12 27.20 24.08
C GLY A 129 26.50 28.68 24.25
N ALA A 130 25.60 29.60 23.89
CA ALA A 130 25.81 31.03 24.08
C ALA A 130 25.91 31.41 25.57
N GLU A 131 25.06 30.85 26.42
CA GLU A 131 25.12 31.05 27.88
C GLU A 131 26.41 30.50 28.49
N MET A 132 26.86 29.31 28.07
CA MET A 132 28.16 28.78 28.50
C MET A 132 29.32 29.69 28.05
N ALA A 133 29.29 30.19 26.81
CA ALA A 133 30.30 31.12 26.31
C ALA A 133 30.34 32.42 27.14
N ARG A 134 29.17 32.97 27.51
CA ARG A 134 29.07 34.14 28.39
C ARG A 134 29.60 33.85 29.79
N ASN A 135 29.23 32.72 30.38
CA ASN A 135 29.70 32.32 31.71
C ASN A 135 31.21 32.09 31.73
N TRP A 136 31.76 31.47 30.68
CA TRP A 136 33.19 31.28 30.52
C TRP A 136 33.94 32.61 30.37
N SER A 137 33.39 33.53 29.57
CA SER A 137 33.92 34.88 29.39
C SER A 137 33.93 35.66 30.72
N ALA A 138 32.83 35.59 31.48
CA ALA A 138 32.72 36.24 32.78
C ALA A 138 33.68 35.62 33.82
N ALA A 139 33.84 34.29 33.82
CA ALA A 139 34.79 33.62 34.69
C ALA A 139 36.24 34.03 34.39
N ARG A 140 36.62 34.15 33.10
CA ARG A 140 37.93 34.67 32.70
C ARG A 140 38.14 36.11 33.12
N GLN A 141 37.13 36.97 32.99
CA GLN A 141 37.22 38.36 33.47
C GLN A 141 37.43 38.41 34.99
N ALA A 142 36.67 37.62 35.75
CA ALA A 142 36.82 37.56 37.21
C ALA A 142 38.21 37.05 37.62
N GLU A 143 38.75 36.05 36.90
CA GLU A 143 40.12 35.55 37.11
C GLU A 143 41.19 36.60 36.77
N ALA A 144 40.98 37.36 35.70
CA ALA A 144 41.87 38.45 35.32
C ALA A 144 41.86 39.60 36.35
N GLU A 145 40.69 39.97 36.87
CA GLU A 145 40.55 40.98 37.93
C GLU A 145 41.15 40.53 39.26
N ASP A 146 40.94 39.26 39.65
CA ASP A 146 41.59 38.66 40.81
C ASP A 146 43.13 38.63 40.64
N SER A 147 43.61 38.29 39.44
CA SER A 147 45.05 38.31 39.12
C SER A 147 45.63 39.73 39.21
N LEU A 148 44.90 40.74 38.72
CA LEU A 148 45.28 42.15 38.83
C LEU A 148 45.39 42.60 40.30
N SER A 149 44.46 42.16 41.15
CA SER A 149 44.45 42.51 42.58
C SER A 149 45.67 41.96 43.34
N LYS A 150 46.30 40.90 42.83
CA LYS A 150 47.46 40.23 43.42
C LYS A 150 48.80 40.81 42.93
N VAL A 151 48.80 41.74 41.97
CA VAL A 151 50.01 42.41 41.48
C VAL A 151 50.59 43.31 42.58
N ARG A 152 51.73 42.92 43.15
CA ARG A 152 52.39 43.63 44.27
C ARG A 152 53.15 44.88 43.87
N PHE A 153 53.51 45.00 42.60
CA PHE A 153 54.40 46.05 42.10
C PHE A 153 53.60 47.09 41.29
N PRO A 154 53.52 48.35 41.73
CA PRO A 154 52.69 49.38 41.11
C PRO A 154 53.05 49.66 39.64
N GLU A 155 54.32 49.49 39.29
CA GLU A 155 54.84 49.77 37.94
C GLU A 155 54.32 48.80 36.86
N PHE A 156 53.93 47.58 37.23
CA PHE A 156 53.36 46.60 36.29
C PHE A 156 51.83 46.64 36.23
N ARG A 157 51.18 47.27 37.22
CA ARG A 157 49.73 47.30 37.35
C ARG A 157 49.05 47.91 36.13
N LYS A 158 49.57 49.03 35.64
CA LYS A 158 49.03 49.74 34.48
C LYS A 158 49.08 48.90 33.20
N GLN A 159 50.14 48.11 33.02
CA GLN A 159 50.28 47.21 31.88
C GLN A 159 49.25 46.05 31.93
N TYR A 160 48.94 45.54 33.12
CA TYR A 160 47.88 44.54 33.29
C TYR A 160 46.47 45.13 33.12
N GLU A 161 46.25 46.37 33.58
CA GLU A 161 45.00 47.12 33.35
C GLU A 161 44.73 47.30 31.84
N ASP A 162 45.74 47.70 31.06
CA ASP A 162 45.61 47.87 29.60
C ASP A 162 45.27 46.54 28.89
N ILE A 163 45.81 45.41 29.35
CA ILE A 163 45.50 44.08 28.79
C ILE A 163 44.05 43.66 29.10
N ILE A 164 43.60 43.88 30.33
CA ILE A 164 42.23 43.58 30.76
C ILE A 164 41.23 44.46 30.01
N ASP A 165 41.53 45.74 29.82
CA ASP A 165 40.67 46.66 29.08
C ASP A 165 40.61 46.31 27.59
N LEU A 166 41.72 45.85 26.99
CA LEU A 166 41.71 45.32 25.63
C LEU A 166 40.83 44.07 25.51
N GLU A 167 40.90 43.12 26.46
CA GLU A 167 40.02 41.95 26.50
C GLU A 167 38.55 42.33 26.70
N LYS A 168 38.25 43.28 27.61
CA LYS A 168 36.90 43.81 27.82
C LYS A 168 36.35 44.43 26.54
N THR A 169 37.15 45.23 25.84
CA THR A 169 36.75 45.89 24.59
C THR A 169 36.51 44.90 23.46
N ALA A 170 37.30 43.82 23.38
CA ALA A 170 37.10 42.74 22.41
C ALA A 170 35.86 41.86 22.69
N GLN A 171 35.39 41.80 23.95
CA GLN A 171 34.22 41.01 24.36
C GLN A 171 32.88 41.76 24.20
N VAL A 172 32.88 43.10 24.22
CA VAL A 172 31.66 43.92 24.04
C VAL A 172 30.94 43.61 22.70
N PRO A 173 31.62 43.50 21.55
CA PRO A 173 30.98 43.13 20.29
C PRO A 173 30.36 41.73 20.33
N LEU A 174 31.00 40.75 20.99
CA LEU A 174 30.50 39.38 21.06
C LEU A 174 29.25 39.27 21.95
N ASN A 175 29.24 39.95 23.09
CA ASN A 175 28.07 39.99 23.98
C ASN A 175 26.91 40.80 23.38
N GLN A 176 27.20 41.84 22.58
CA GLN A 176 26.17 42.57 21.83
C GLN A 176 25.62 41.76 20.66
N LEU A 177 26.47 41.05 19.89
CA LEU A 177 26.05 40.13 18.83
C LEU A 177 25.20 38.96 19.34
N LEU A 178 25.48 38.48 20.56
CA LEU A 178 24.71 37.42 21.20
C LEU A 178 23.50 37.94 21.99
N GLY A 179 23.50 39.22 22.38
CA GLY A 179 22.51 39.82 23.30
C GLY A 179 21.42 40.65 22.62
N SER A 180 21.52 40.92 21.32
CA SER A 180 20.62 41.85 20.60
C SER A 180 19.41 41.20 19.91
N ASN A 181 19.09 39.94 20.19
CA ASN A 181 17.91 39.30 19.61
C ASN A 181 16.95 38.91 20.74
N ASP A 182 15.67 39.19 20.52
CA ASP A 182 14.48 38.82 21.31
C ASP A 182 14.34 37.29 21.54
N TYR A 183 15.39 36.65 22.05
CA TYR A 183 15.37 35.25 22.42
C TYR A 183 14.51 35.13 23.68
N VAL A 184 13.27 34.75 23.44
CA VAL A 184 12.32 34.22 24.40
C VAL A 184 13.06 33.27 25.35
N SER A 185 12.94 33.50 26.66
CA SER A 185 13.56 32.65 27.68
C SER A 185 13.20 31.17 27.48
N ILE A 186 14.04 30.23 27.95
CA ILE A 186 13.79 28.78 27.81
C ILE A 186 12.35 28.38 28.19
N PRO A 187 11.75 28.90 29.29
CA PRO A 187 10.34 28.64 29.61
C PRO A 187 9.35 29.15 28.54
N GLY A 188 9.60 30.30 27.92
CA GLY A 188 8.76 30.81 26.83
C GLY A 188 8.86 29.95 25.56
N MET A 189 10.06 29.46 25.22
CA MET A 189 10.24 28.53 24.10
C MET A 189 9.52 27.19 24.32
N GLN A 190 9.42 26.72 25.57
CA GLN A 190 8.65 25.51 25.90
C GLN A 190 7.15 25.71 25.66
N ASN A 191 6.61 26.89 26.01
CA ASN A 191 5.22 27.23 25.73
C ASN A 191 4.95 27.35 24.23
N GLU A 192 5.86 27.98 23.47
CA GLU A 192 5.76 28.04 22.00
C GLU A 192 5.79 26.65 21.36
N LEU A 193 6.70 25.77 21.80
CA LEU A 193 6.74 24.38 21.35
C LEU A 193 5.42 23.66 21.61
N ALA A 194 4.83 23.84 22.79
CA ALA A 194 3.55 23.23 23.15
C ALA A 194 2.42 23.74 22.25
N LEU A 195 2.39 25.04 21.94
CA LEU A 195 1.42 25.65 21.01
C LEU A 195 1.59 25.12 19.58
N GLU A 196 2.82 25.12 19.04
CA GLU A 196 3.09 24.61 17.69
C GLU A 196 2.73 23.13 17.54
N LEU A 197 3.01 22.30 18.55
CA LEU A 197 2.62 20.89 18.57
C LEU A 197 1.09 20.72 18.64
N ALA A 198 0.39 21.57 19.39
CA ALA A 198 -1.06 21.55 19.51
C ALA A 198 -1.76 21.98 18.22
N GLU A 199 -1.15 22.87 17.42
CA GLU A 199 -1.67 23.26 16.12
C GLU A 199 -1.66 22.12 15.09
N GLY A 200 -0.80 21.11 15.27
CA GLY A 200 -0.76 19.94 14.38
C GLY A 200 -0.43 20.33 12.94
N ASN A 201 0.52 21.26 12.74
CA ASN A 201 0.95 21.75 11.44
C ASN A 201 1.80 20.73 10.66
N TYR A 202 1.32 19.48 10.58
CA TYR A 202 1.97 18.38 9.89
C TYR A 202 2.15 18.70 8.39
N ASP A 203 3.28 18.29 7.84
CA ASP A 203 3.67 18.49 6.44
C ASP A 203 4.27 17.21 5.80
N LEU A 204 4.21 16.10 6.54
CA LEU A 204 4.69 14.78 6.15
C LEU A 204 3.59 13.73 6.35
N MET A 205 3.52 12.77 5.44
CA MET A 205 2.79 11.51 5.62
C MET A 205 3.75 10.38 5.96
N GLU A 206 3.36 9.53 6.91
CA GLU A 206 4.07 8.32 7.24
C GLU A 206 3.13 7.12 7.16
N VAL A 207 3.56 6.06 6.49
CA VAL A 207 2.87 4.78 6.43
C VAL A 207 3.88 3.66 6.65
N SER A 208 3.59 2.75 7.57
CA SER A 208 4.44 1.60 7.85
C SER A 208 3.64 0.33 8.06
N PHE A 209 4.19 -0.80 7.64
CA PHE A 209 3.58 -2.11 7.79
C PHE A 209 4.63 -3.21 7.62
N LEU A 210 4.30 -4.42 8.05
CA LEU A 210 5.03 -5.65 7.73
C LEU A 210 4.32 -6.35 6.57
N VAL A 211 5.06 -6.79 5.56
CA VAL A 211 4.53 -7.52 4.40
C VAL A 211 5.15 -8.91 4.32
N SER A 212 4.32 -9.94 4.10
CA SER A 212 4.77 -11.29 3.78
C SER A 212 3.82 -11.99 2.84
N SER A 213 4.32 -12.99 2.11
CA SER A 213 3.55 -13.77 1.15
C SER A 213 3.84 -15.26 1.31
N PRO A 214 2.83 -16.15 1.31
CA PRO A 214 3.07 -17.58 1.39
C PRO A 214 3.77 -18.13 0.14
N GLU A 215 3.63 -17.46 -1.01
CA GLU A 215 4.37 -17.74 -2.23
C GLU A 215 5.28 -16.56 -2.59
N PRO A 216 6.52 -16.80 -3.08
CA PRO A 216 7.43 -15.73 -3.49
C PRO A 216 6.83 -14.81 -4.57
N LEU A 217 6.97 -13.50 -4.36
CA LEU A 217 6.71 -12.47 -5.36
C LEU A 217 8.05 -11.97 -5.89
N ASP A 218 8.34 -12.26 -7.16
CA ASP A 218 9.65 -11.99 -7.76
C ASP A 218 9.85 -10.52 -8.15
N ASP A 219 8.77 -9.84 -8.57
CA ASP A 219 8.81 -8.45 -9.05
C ASP A 219 7.68 -7.63 -8.43
N PRO A 220 7.68 -7.47 -7.08
CA PRO A 220 6.63 -6.77 -6.40
C PRO A 220 6.86 -5.25 -6.38
N TYR A 221 5.77 -4.51 -6.47
CA TYR A 221 5.76 -3.08 -6.15
C TYR A 221 4.53 -2.73 -5.31
N MET A 222 4.63 -1.67 -4.53
CA MET A 222 3.52 -1.14 -3.75
C MET A 222 3.01 0.18 -4.30
N VAL A 223 1.72 0.41 -4.11
CA VAL A 223 1.08 1.70 -4.29
C VAL A 223 0.27 2.03 -3.04
N ILE A 224 0.64 3.13 -2.38
CA ILE A 224 -0.03 3.66 -1.20
C ILE A 224 -0.88 4.84 -1.65
N VAL A 225 -2.18 4.75 -1.42
CA VAL A 225 -3.16 5.79 -1.71
C VAL A 225 -3.59 6.41 -0.40
N VAL A 226 -3.33 7.69 -0.21
CA VAL A 226 -3.66 8.40 1.03
C VAL A 226 -4.63 9.52 0.73
N ASP A 227 -5.82 9.46 1.34
CA ASP A 227 -6.79 10.54 1.29
C ASP A 227 -6.57 11.48 2.46
N PHE A 228 -6.56 12.78 2.17
CA PHE A 228 -6.38 13.84 3.14
C PHE A 228 -7.23 15.06 2.81
N GLN A 229 -7.45 15.92 3.80
CA GLN A 229 -8.13 17.21 3.61
C GLN A 229 -7.10 18.34 3.77
N PRO A 230 -6.84 19.15 2.72
CA PRO A 230 -5.96 20.31 2.83
C PRO A 230 -6.47 21.31 3.87
N ARG A 231 -5.55 22.05 4.52
CA ARG A 231 -5.92 23.10 5.47
C ARG A 231 -6.78 24.18 4.78
N GLY A 232 -7.92 24.50 5.38
CA GLY A 232 -8.85 25.49 4.82
C GLY A 232 -9.69 25.01 3.64
N ALA A 233 -9.57 23.74 3.22
CA ALA A 233 -10.45 23.15 2.22
C ALA A 233 -11.89 23.10 2.75
N LYS A 234 -12.88 23.19 1.85
CA LYS A 234 -14.28 23.13 2.25
C LYS A 234 -14.60 21.76 2.87
N PRO A 235 -15.60 21.65 3.77
CA PRO A 235 -16.04 20.35 4.26
C PRO A 235 -16.40 19.42 3.10
N GLY A 236 -15.80 18.22 3.09
CA GLY A 236 -15.98 17.22 2.03
C GLY A 236 -15.02 17.34 0.84
N GLU A 237 -14.20 18.38 0.77
CA GLU A 237 -13.14 18.49 -0.23
C GLU A 237 -11.91 17.69 0.21
N THR A 238 -11.62 16.61 -0.51
CA THR A 238 -10.50 15.71 -0.24
C THR A 238 -9.49 15.75 -1.38
N ALA A 239 -8.22 15.63 -1.03
CA ALA A 239 -7.12 15.40 -1.95
C ALA A 239 -6.54 13.99 -1.73
N THR A 240 -5.91 13.44 -2.76
CA THR A 240 -5.30 12.12 -2.70
C THR A 240 -3.83 12.22 -3.04
N LEU A 241 -2.99 11.66 -2.18
CA LEU A 241 -1.57 11.40 -2.43
C LEU A 241 -1.42 9.96 -2.90
N ILE A 242 -0.61 9.75 -3.94
CA ILE A 242 -0.28 8.41 -4.42
C ILE A 242 1.23 8.28 -4.39
N HIS A 243 1.72 7.34 -3.60
CA HIS A 243 3.12 6.97 -3.55
C HIS A 243 3.28 5.57 -4.12
N ALA A 244 4.19 5.39 -5.06
CA ALA A 244 4.51 4.10 -5.62
C ALA A 244 5.99 3.80 -5.47
N LYS A 245 6.31 2.54 -5.16
CA LYS A 245 7.69 2.11 -4.96
C LYS A 245 7.87 0.65 -5.35
N ALA A 246 8.91 0.36 -6.13
CA ALA A 246 9.39 -1.01 -6.31
C ALA A 246 9.86 -1.58 -4.95
N LEU A 247 9.58 -2.86 -4.73
CA LEU A 247 9.95 -3.59 -3.52
C LEU A 247 10.97 -4.68 -3.87
N ASP A 248 11.76 -5.07 -2.88
CA ASP A 248 12.55 -6.30 -2.99
C ASP A 248 11.61 -7.52 -3.05
N PRO A 249 12.05 -8.67 -3.59
CA PRO A 249 11.23 -9.87 -3.64
C PRO A 249 10.63 -10.22 -2.27
N ILE A 250 9.33 -10.50 -2.24
CA ILE A 250 8.58 -10.76 -0.99
C ILE A 250 8.37 -12.26 -0.86
N GLY A 251 8.80 -12.84 0.26
CA GLY A 251 8.59 -14.24 0.58
C GLY A 251 7.79 -14.45 1.88
N PRO A 252 7.86 -15.65 2.47
CA PRO A 252 7.17 -15.98 3.72
C PRO A 252 7.69 -15.19 4.93
N GLU A 253 8.95 -14.74 4.88
CA GLU A 253 9.55 -13.93 5.93
C GLU A 253 9.03 -12.48 5.88
N PRO A 254 8.46 -11.95 6.98
CA PRO A 254 7.96 -10.59 7.02
C PRO A 254 9.05 -9.55 6.79
N GLN A 255 8.78 -8.61 5.90
CA GLN A 255 9.63 -7.46 5.60
C GLN A 255 8.99 -6.18 6.10
N PHE A 256 9.75 -5.34 6.81
CA PHE A 256 9.25 -4.06 7.31
C PHE A 256 9.36 -2.98 6.23
N ILE A 257 8.21 -2.41 5.87
CA ILE A 257 8.11 -1.30 4.93
C ILE A 257 7.76 -0.04 5.70
N HIS A 258 8.51 1.02 5.44
CA HIS A 258 8.30 2.33 6.02
C HIS A 258 8.46 3.40 4.95
N MET A 259 7.39 4.16 4.74
CA MET A 259 7.31 5.25 3.78
C MET A 259 7.15 6.56 4.54
N ARG A 260 7.98 7.54 4.18
CA ARG A 260 7.86 8.92 4.62
C ARG A 260 7.83 9.83 3.40
N GLU A 261 6.70 10.50 3.18
CA GLU A 261 6.53 11.42 2.06
C GLU A 261 6.26 12.82 2.58
N GLY A 262 7.18 13.75 2.29
CA GLY A 262 7.03 15.17 2.63
C GLY A 262 6.33 15.96 1.52
N GLY A 263 6.28 17.28 1.69
CA GLY A 263 5.66 18.16 0.69
C GLY A 263 4.13 18.19 0.75
N MET A 264 3.55 17.67 1.83
CA MET A 264 2.12 17.81 2.08
C MET A 264 1.78 19.26 2.43
N PRO A 265 0.58 19.76 2.08
CA PRO A 265 0.14 21.08 2.53
C PRO A 265 0.15 21.18 4.05
N VAL A 266 0.82 22.20 4.61
CA VAL A 266 1.00 22.35 6.06
C VAL A 266 -0.35 22.38 6.80
N GLY A 267 -0.47 21.55 7.82
CA GLY A 267 -1.69 21.41 8.63
C GLY A 267 -2.82 20.68 7.91
N PHE A 268 -2.50 19.83 6.94
CA PHE A 268 -3.48 18.92 6.37
C PHE A 268 -4.05 17.99 7.43
N LYS A 269 -5.29 17.54 7.23
CA LYS A 269 -5.92 16.51 8.06
C LYS A 269 -5.84 15.16 7.34
N TYR A 270 -5.16 14.21 7.96
CA TYR A 270 -5.16 12.81 7.54
C TYR A 270 -6.57 12.22 7.63
N LEU A 271 -7.02 11.48 6.61
CA LEU A 271 -8.33 10.81 6.61
C LEU A 271 -8.18 9.28 6.62
N ARG A 272 -7.53 8.71 5.60
CA ARG A 272 -7.32 7.26 5.49
C ARG A 272 -6.18 6.94 4.53
N HIS A 273 -5.70 5.71 4.58
CA HIS A 273 -4.75 5.15 3.62
C HIS A 273 -5.21 3.76 3.16
N GLU A 274 -4.83 3.40 1.95
CA GLU A 274 -4.99 2.07 1.35
C GLU A 274 -3.63 1.65 0.78
N VAL A 275 -3.23 0.40 1.04
CA VAL A 275 -1.98 -0.18 0.52
C VAL A 275 -2.33 -1.27 -0.48
N HIS A 276 -1.87 -1.10 -1.71
CA HIS A 276 -2.03 -2.05 -2.81
C HIS A 276 -0.68 -2.65 -3.14
N ILE A 277 -0.61 -3.98 -3.22
CA ILE A 277 0.59 -4.70 -3.66
C ILE A 277 0.32 -5.24 -5.05
N TYR A 278 1.29 -5.07 -5.95
CA TYR A 278 1.27 -5.60 -7.30
C TYR A 278 2.48 -6.51 -7.49
N ASN A 279 2.34 -7.50 -8.35
CA ASN A 279 3.43 -8.35 -8.81
C ASN A 279 3.29 -8.48 -10.33
N ARG A 280 4.34 -8.08 -11.08
CA ARG A 280 4.33 -8.11 -12.55
C ARG A 280 3.12 -7.40 -13.18
N GLY A 281 2.77 -6.23 -12.64
CA GLY A 281 1.66 -5.42 -13.15
C GLY A 281 0.26 -5.89 -12.75
N GLN A 282 0.12 -7.00 -12.03
CA GLN A 282 -1.16 -7.44 -11.48
C GLN A 282 -1.23 -7.23 -9.99
N GLU A 283 -2.36 -6.71 -9.52
CA GLU A 283 -2.61 -6.52 -8.10
C GLU A 283 -2.85 -7.88 -7.42
N VAL A 284 -2.23 -8.08 -6.27
CA VAL A 284 -2.45 -9.25 -5.41
C VAL A 284 -3.35 -8.84 -4.24
N ALA A 285 -4.21 -9.76 -3.80
CA ALA A 285 -5.06 -9.48 -2.65
C ALA A 285 -4.20 -9.27 -1.40
N THR A 286 -4.65 -8.41 -0.49
CA THR A 286 -4.03 -8.19 0.82
C THR A 286 -4.99 -8.53 1.95
N SER A 287 -4.48 -8.84 3.15
CA SER A 287 -5.31 -9.03 4.35
C SER A 287 -6.16 -7.80 4.70
N GLU A 288 -5.73 -6.60 4.27
CA GLU A 288 -6.38 -5.32 4.49
C GLU A 288 -7.26 -4.86 3.31
N SER A 289 -7.37 -5.69 2.26
CA SER A 289 -8.16 -5.36 1.06
C SER A 289 -9.65 -5.24 1.40
N SER A 290 -10.29 -4.17 0.93
CA SER A 290 -11.72 -3.95 1.20
C SER A 290 -12.60 -4.95 0.45
N LYS A 291 -13.76 -5.31 1.05
CA LYS A 291 -14.74 -6.25 0.49
C LYS A 291 -14.16 -7.63 0.12
N ARG A 292 -13.21 -8.10 0.93
CA ARG A 292 -12.56 -9.41 0.76
C ARG A 292 -13.55 -10.55 0.96
N VAL A 293 -13.59 -11.49 0.01
CA VAL A 293 -14.35 -12.73 0.07
C VAL A 293 -13.44 -13.86 -0.41
N GLU A 294 -13.24 -14.85 0.45
CA GLU A 294 -12.49 -16.06 0.09
C GLU A 294 -13.39 -17.03 -0.67
N LEU A 295 -12.90 -17.48 -1.81
CA LEU A 295 -13.60 -18.34 -2.76
C LEU A 295 -12.82 -19.64 -2.98
N SER A 296 -13.55 -20.74 -3.10
CA SER A 296 -13.03 -21.95 -3.72
C SER A 296 -12.73 -21.70 -5.21
N ARG A 297 -11.95 -22.60 -5.81
CA ARG A 297 -11.63 -22.54 -7.25
C ARG A 297 -12.88 -22.58 -8.14
N ASP A 298 -13.91 -23.32 -7.72
CA ASP A 298 -15.15 -23.44 -8.49
C ASP A 298 -16.00 -22.17 -8.41
N GLU A 299 -16.11 -21.55 -7.22
CA GLU A 299 -16.78 -20.26 -7.04
C GLU A 299 -16.04 -19.13 -7.77
N ALA A 300 -14.71 -19.14 -7.74
CA ALA A 300 -13.87 -18.19 -8.48
C ALA A 300 -14.11 -18.29 -10.00
N ARG A 301 -14.21 -19.51 -10.55
CA ARG A 301 -14.58 -19.74 -11.94
C ARG A 301 -15.99 -19.25 -12.24
N GLU A 302 -16.97 -19.55 -11.39
CA GLU A 302 -18.35 -19.09 -11.57
C GLU A 302 -18.43 -17.56 -11.60
N TYR A 303 -17.72 -16.88 -10.70
CA TYR A 303 -17.61 -15.42 -10.69
C TYR A 303 -17.08 -14.88 -12.02
N LEU A 304 -15.98 -15.45 -12.55
CA LEU A 304 -15.41 -15.03 -13.84
C LEU A 304 -16.38 -15.22 -15.01
N VAL A 305 -17.14 -16.32 -15.00
CA VAL A 305 -18.17 -16.57 -16.03
C VAL A 305 -19.31 -15.56 -15.93
N ILE A 306 -19.80 -15.27 -14.72
CA ILE A 306 -20.86 -14.27 -14.49
C ILE A 306 -20.40 -12.88 -14.97
N GLU A 307 -19.19 -12.47 -14.59
CA GLU A 307 -18.61 -11.19 -15.01
C GLU A 307 -18.49 -11.12 -16.54
N HIS A 308 -17.96 -12.17 -17.17
CA HIS A 308 -17.82 -12.24 -18.62
C HIS A 308 -19.18 -12.14 -19.34
N LEU A 309 -20.20 -12.88 -18.89
CA LEU A 309 -21.54 -12.82 -19.47
C LEU A 309 -22.23 -11.48 -19.25
N ALA A 310 -22.01 -10.85 -18.09
CA ALA A 310 -22.54 -9.52 -17.79
C ALA A 310 -21.96 -8.45 -18.73
N ALA A 311 -20.69 -8.59 -19.12
CA ALA A 311 -20.03 -7.72 -20.09
C ALA A 311 -20.50 -7.95 -21.54
N HIS A 312 -20.95 -9.17 -21.90
CA HIS A 312 -21.25 -9.58 -23.27
C HIS A 312 -22.72 -10.00 -23.50
N LYS A 313 -23.69 -9.33 -22.86
CA LYS A 313 -25.12 -9.71 -22.86
C LYS A 313 -25.77 -9.87 -24.24
N LYS A 314 -25.18 -9.31 -25.30
CA LYS A 314 -25.73 -9.35 -26.66
C LYS A 314 -24.67 -9.71 -27.71
N ASP A 315 -23.45 -9.96 -27.27
CA ASP A 315 -22.33 -10.12 -28.17
C ASP A 315 -22.13 -11.60 -28.52
N THR A 316 -21.33 -11.82 -29.56
CA THR A 316 -20.77 -13.13 -29.87
C THR A 316 -19.27 -13.03 -29.79
N VAL A 317 -18.69 -13.66 -28.78
CA VAL A 317 -17.25 -13.63 -28.50
C VAL A 317 -16.71 -15.06 -28.35
N PRO A 318 -15.50 -15.35 -28.86
CA PRO A 318 -14.89 -16.66 -28.70
C PRO A 318 -14.55 -16.93 -27.23
N ALA A 319 -14.33 -18.21 -26.89
CA ALA A 319 -13.78 -18.58 -25.60
C ALA A 319 -12.39 -17.95 -25.43
N ALA A 320 -12.00 -17.66 -24.19
CA ALA A 320 -10.70 -17.08 -23.90
C ALA A 320 -10.05 -17.68 -22.65
N ALA A 321 -8.73 -17.62 -22.63
CA ALA A 321 -7.94 -17.88 -21.44
C ALA A 321 -7.92 -16.64 -20.54
N VAL A 322 -7.90 -16.83 -19.23
CA VAL A 322 -7.73 -15.74 -18.26
C VAL A 322 -6.23 -15.56 -18.01
N PRO A 323 -5.62 -14.41 -18.38
CA PRO A 323 -4.20 -14.16 -18.17
C PRO A 323 -3.84 -14.17 -16.67
N GLY A 324 -2.64 -14.62 -16.34
CA GLY A 324 -2.16 -14.68 -14.94
C GLY A 324 -2.84 -15.73 -14.06
N SER A 325 -3.67 -16.61 -14.64
CA SER A 325 -4.39 -17.65 -13.87
C SER A 325 -3.57 -18.91 -13.59
N LEU A 326 -2.35 -19.03 -14.14
CA LEU A 326 -1.47 -20.17 -13.88
C LEU A 326 -0.76 -19.98 -12.52
N PRO A 327 -0.93 -20.90 -11.56
CA PRO A 327 -0.23 -20.83 -10.27
C PRO A 327 1.30 -20.76 -10.43
N PRO A 328 2.01 -19.90 -9.67
CA PRO A 328 3.47 -19.79 -9.73
C PRO A 328 4.20 -21.13 -9.53
N GLY A 329 3.71 -21.96 -8.60
CA GLY A 329 4.28 -23.29 -8.33
C GLY A 329 4.15 -24.29 -9.50
N LEU A 330 3.16 -24.13 -10.38
CA LEU A 330 3.06 -24.92 -11.61
C LEU A 330 3.94 -24.33 -12.72
N ARG A 331 4.01 -23.00 -12.80
CA ARG A 331 4.81 -22.26 -13.78
C ARG A 331 6.30 -22.60 -13.68
N SER A 332 6.83 -22.76 -12.48
CA SER A 332 8.26 -23.05 -12.22
C SER A 332 8.68 -24.48 -12.55
N ARG A 333 7.71 -25.39 -12.76
CA ARG A 333 7.95 -26.79 -13.11
C ARG A 333 7.96 -27.06 -14.61
N LEU A 334 7.66 -26.04 -15.42
CA LEU A 334 7.57 -26.15 -16.87
C LEU A 334 8.86 -25.69 -17.53
N GLU A 335 9.31 -26.47 -18.51
CA GLU A 335 10.47 -26.16 -19.33
C GLU A 335 10.17 -25.03 -20.35
N PRO A 336 11.19 -24.28 -20.82
CA PRO A 336 11.01 -23.20 -21.80
C PRO A 336 10.27 -23.60 -23.08
N ASP A 337 10.43 -24.83 -23.56
CA ASP A 337 9.73 -25.35 -24.73
C ASP A 337 8.26 -25.64 -24.44
N GLN A 338 7.94 -26.17 -23.25
CA GLN A 338 6.57 -26.39 -22.78
C GLN A 338 5.80 -25.08 -22.64
N LEU A 339 6.48 -24.03 -22.16
CA LEU A 339 5.91 -22.69 -21.98
C LEU A 339 5.57 -22.02 -23.30
N ASN A 340 6.43 -22.18 -24.30
CA ASN A 340 6.23 -21.61 -25.63
C ASN A 340 5.31 -22.45 -26.52
N ARG A 341 4.91 -23.65 -26.07
CA ARG A 341 4.02 -24.54 -26.81
C ARG A 341 2.62 -23.91 -26.92
N VAL A 342 2.08 -23.94 -28.14
CA VAL A 342 0.69 -23.57 -28.41
C VAL A 342 -0.18 -24.83 -28.25
N CYS A 343 -1.23 -24.69 -27.45
CA CYS A 343 -2.23 -25.73 -27.25
C CYS A 343 -3.62 -25.19 -27.59
N TYR A 344 -4.54 -26.11 -27.85
CA TYR A 344 -5.95 -25.80 -28.05
C TYR A 344 -6.76 -26.41 -26.91
N VAL A 345 -7.50 -25.56 -26.21
CA VAL A 345 -8.21 -25.93 -24.99
C VAL A 345 -9.71 -25.88 -25.26
N ARG A 346 -10.40 -27.01 -25.09
CA ARG A 346 -11.86 -27.05 -25.18
C ARG A 346 -12.46 -26.67 -23.83
N VAL A 347 -13.36 -25.71 -23.83
CA VAL A 347 -13.95 -25.10 -22.64
C VAL A 347 -15.46 -25.30 -22.64
N SER A 348 -16.03 -25.70 -21.50
CA SER A 348 -17.47 -25.86 -21.30
C SER A 348 -18.18 -24.51 -21.19
N ARG A 349 -19.52 -24.52 -21.17
CA ARG A 349 -20.33 -23.30 -20.98
C ARG A 349 -20.12 -22.64 -19.62
N GLU A 350 -19.66 -23.41 -18.64
CA GLU A 350 -19.34 -23.01 -17.27
C GLU A 350 -17.85 -22.67 -17.10
N GLY A 351 -17.09 -22.56 -18.20
CA GLY A 351 -15.66 -22.25 -18.14
C GLY A 351 -14.77 -23.43 -17.71
N LYS A 352 -15.28 -24.66 -17.67
CA LYS A 352 -14.49 -25.84 -17.26
C LYS A 352 -13.63 -26.34 -18.42
N LEU A 353 -12.42 -26.80 -18.09
CA LEU A 353 -11.56 -27.50 -19.04
C LEU A 353 -12.17 -28.87 -19.40
N LEU A 354 -12.50 -29.08 -20.68
CA LEU A 354 -12.99 -30.36 -21.19
C LEU A 354 -11.88 -31.21 -21.80
N GLY A 355 -10.80 -30.59 -22.28
CA GLY A 355 -9.64 -31.28 -22.83
C GLY A 355 -8.60 -30.31 -23.39
N VAL A 356 -7.38 -30.82 -23.57
CA VAL A 356 -6.25 -30.11 -24.15
C VAL A 356 -5.76 -30.87 -25.38
N PHE A 357 -5.52 -30.14 -26.46
CA PHE A 357 -5.25 -30.68 -27.78
C PHE A 357 -4.06 -29.97 -28.44
N VAL A 358 -3.42 -30.65 -29.39
CA VAL A 358 -2.31 -30.08 -30.18
C VAL A 358 -2.80 -29.39 -31.46
N ASP A 359 -4.04 -29.63 -31.87
CA ASP A 359 -4.66 -29.11 -33.09
C ASP A 359 -5.94 -28.31 -32.81
N GLU A 360 -6.27 -27.40 -33.72
CA GLU A 360 -7.42 -26.49 -33.60
C GLU A 360 -8.77 -27.21 -33.66
N ALA A 361 -8.84 -28.34 -34.36
CA ALA A 361 -10.05 -29.16 -34.41
C ALA A 361 -10.31 -29.91 -33.10
N ALA A 362 -9.43 -29.80 -32.10
CA ALA A 362 -9.52 -30.48 -30.81
C ALA A 362 -9.68 -32.00 -30.97
N SER A 363 -8.87 -32.60 -31.86
CA SER A 363 -8.98 -34.00 -32.25
C SER A 363 -7.83 -34.87 -31.73
N LEU A 364 -6.65 -34.29 -31.55
CA LEU A 364 -5.43 -34.96 -31.09
C LEU A 364 -5.08 -34.48 -29.67
N PRO A 365 -5.25 -35.33 -28.64
CA PRO A 365 -4.94 -34.97 -27.26
C PRO A 365 -3.48 -34.53 -27.09
N GLN A 366 -3.25 -33.58 -26.19
CA GLN A 366 -1.91 -33.18 -25.78
C GLN A 366 -1.26 -34.31 -24.96
N PRO A 367 -0.14 -34.93 -25.41
CA PRO A 367 0.51 -36.03 -24.69
C PRO A 367 1.27 -35.58 -23.43
N ASP A 368 1.63 -34.30 -23.34
CA ASP A 368 2.45 -33.79 -22.24
C ASP A 368 1.65 -33.58 -20.95
N ALA A 369 1.87 -34.47 -19.97
CA ALA A 369 1.16 -34.45 -18.69
C ALA A 369 1.41 -33.17 -17.88
N ALA A 370 2.60 -32.57 -17.98
CA ALA A 370 2.92 -31.34 -17.25
C ALA A 370 2.15 -30.15 -17.84
N VAL A 371 2.08 -30.05 -19.16
CA VAL A 371 1.26 -29.05 -19.86
C VAL A 371 -0.22 -29.23 -19.54
N ASN A 372 -0.71 -30.47 -19.52
CA ASN A 372 -2.10 -30.77 -19.16
C ASN A 372 -2.42 -30.36 -17.72
N ALA A 373 -1.54 -30.66 -16.77
CA ALA A 373 -1.70 -30.26 -15.36
C ALA A 373 -1.67 -28.74 -15.20
N ALA A 374 -0.78 -28.04 -15.91
CA ALA A 374 -0.71 -26.58 -15.92
C ALA A 374 -2.01 -25.95 -16.44
N LEU A 375 -2.52 -26.42 -17.58
CA LEU A 375 -3.76 -25.91 -18.16
C LEU A 375 -4.99 -26.27 -17.32
N ALA A 376 -5.01 -27.41 -16.64
CA ALA A 376 -6.05 -27.73 -15.66
C ALA A 376 -6.04 -26.77 -14.46
N GLY A 377 -4.87 -26.24 -14.12
CA GLY A 377 -4.63 -25.22 -13.10
C GLY A 377 -5.00 -23.79 -13.51
N ALA A 378 -5.23 -23.51 -14.79
CA ALA A 378 -5.61 -22.17 -15.28
C ALA A 378 -7.14 -21.95 -15.30
N PHE A 379 -7.56 -20.69 -15.47
CA PHE A 379 -8.96 -20.33 -15.69
C PHE A 379 -9.26 -20.02 -17.15
N PHE A 380 -10.46 -20.38 -17.57
CA PHE A 380 -10.99 -20.09 -18.89
C PHE A 380 -12.40 -19.53 -18.77
N ILE A 381 -12.75 -18.67 -19.72
CA ILE A 381 -14.11 -18.17 -19.90
C ILE A 381 -14.72 -18.78 -21.16
N PRO A 382 -16.02 -19.14 -21.13
CA PRO A 382 -16.69 -19.81 -22.22
C PRO A 382 -16.80 -18.90 -23.44
N ALA A 383 -17.07 -19.51 -24.60
CA ALA A 383 -17.54 -18.74 -25.74
C ALA A 383 -18.95 -18.20 -25.45
N VAL A 384 -19.32 -17.10 -26.06
CA VAL A 384 -20.66 -16.52 -25.96
C VAL A 384 -21.23 -16.38 -27.36
N ALA A 385 -22.48 -16.81 -27.55
CA ALA A 385 -23.23 -16.57 -28.78
C ALA A 385 -24.55 -15.89 -28.44
N ALA A 386 -24.73 -14.66 -28.96
CA ALA A 386 -25.89 -13.81 -28.69
C ALA A 386 -26.21 -13.70 -27.18
N GLY A 387 -25.18 -13.47 -26.37
CA GLY A 387 -25.30 -13.35 -24.91
C GLY A 387 -25.48 -14.64 -24.12
N LYS A 388 -25.45 -15.82 -24.77
CA LYS A 388 -25.56 -17.12 -24.09
C LYS A 388 -24.22 -17.84 -24.06
N PRO A 389 -23.79 -18.40 -22.92
CA PRO A 389 -22.56 -19.20 -22.87
C PRO A 389 -22.72 -20.46 -23.70
N MET A 390 -21.66 -20.81 -24.45
CA MET A 390 -21.55 -22.02 -25.23
C MET A 390 -20.13 -22.61 -25.10
N GLU A 391 -19.97 -23.86 -25.53
CA GLU A 391 -18.64 -24.46 -25.59
C GLU A 391 -17.79 -23.76 -26.65
N GLY A 392 -16.49 -23.69 -26.41
CA GLY A 392 -15.54 -23.09 -27.36
C GLY A 392 -14.17 -23.72 -27.27
N VAL A 393 -13.33 -23.38 -28.25
CA VAL A 393 -11.91 -23.76 -28.28
C VAL A 393 -11.07 -22.50 -28.14
N VAL A 394 -10.10 -22.55 -27.23
CA VAL A 394 -9.15 -21.46 -26.96
C VAL A 394 -7.79 -21.88 -27.47
N ARG A 395 -7.19 -21.09 -28.36
CA ARG A 395 -5.77 -21.21 -28.70
C ARG A 395 -4.97 -20.48 -27.63
N VAL A 396 -4.10 -21.18 -26.91
CA VAL A 396 -3.33 -20.61 -25.79
C VAL A 396 -1.87 -21.02 -25.87
N ARG A 397 -0.96 -20.08 -25.63
CA ARG A 397 0.42 -20.39 -25.27
C ARG A 397 0.52 -20.46 -23.76
N VAL A 398 1.13 -21.52 -23.21
CA VAL A 398 1.17 -21.72 -21.75
C VAL A 398 1.84 -20.54 -21.02
N ALA A 399 2.84 -19.91 -21.64
CA ALA A 399 3.48 -18.70 -21.13
C ALA A 399 2.52 -17.49 -20.97
N GLU A 400 1.45 -17.39 -21.75
CA GLU A 400 0.47 -16.28 -21.68
C GLU A 400 -0.47 -16.40 -20.47
N LEU A 401 -0.51 -17.57 -19.83
CA LEU A 401 -1.28 -17.81 -18.61
C LEU A 401 -0.49 -17.44 -17.35
N ALA A 402 0.81 -17.23 -17.49
CA ALA A 402 1.68 -16.82 -16.42
C ALA A 402 1.58 -15.31 -16.16
N LEU A 403 1.81 -14.92 -14.91
CA LEU A 403 2.06 -13.53 -14.50
C LEU A 403 3.45 -13.08 -14.95
#